data_AF-A0A378XF94-F1
#
_entry.id   AF-A0A378XF94-F1
#
_cell.length_a   1.000
_cell.length_b   1.000
_cell.length_c   1.000
_cell.angle_alpha   90.00
_cell.angle_beta   90.00
_cell.angle_gamma   90.00
#
_symmetry.space_group_name_H-M   'P 1'
#
loop_
_entity.id
_entity.type
_entity.pdbx_description
1 polymer ?
#
loop_
_entity_poly.entity_id
_entity_poly.type
_entity_poly.pdbx_seq_one_letter_code
_entity_poly.pdbx_strand_id
1 'polypeptide(L)'
;MKIKYTNRYRTVILDVFSIYWGMRNEGTKEEEVFTYFYAIYGPQDAALGVYDSKEVEVVDPRLEGEWVYTGNMRFNGVCYAPLAKERLLDDVIDRDPEAIKKFLQFAIRDGLLDAELYKDAL
;
A
#
# COMPACT_ATOMS: atom_id res chain seq x y z
N MET A 1 3.48 7.09 5.00
CA MET A 1 2.37 7.03 5.98
C MET A 1 2.44 5.69 6.63
N LYS A 2 2.18 5.61 7.94
CA LYS A 2 2.22 4.36 8.68
C LYS A 2 0.86 4.08 9.32
N ILE A 3 0.41 2.84 9.14
CA ILE A 3 -0.80 2.32 9.78
C ILE A 3 -0.42 1.24 10.77
N LYS A 4 -1.16 1.16 11.86
CA LYS A 4 -1.08 0.09 12.84
C LYS A 4 -2.26 -0.84 12.64
N TYR A 5 -1.95 -2.08 12.32
CA TYR A 5 -2.92 -3.14 12.12
C TYR A 5 -2.79 -4.16 13.25
N THR A 6 -3.93 -4.50 13.87
CA THR A 6 -4.00 -5.49 14.93
C THR A 6 -4.88 -6.64 14.49
N ASN A 7 -4.33 -7.85 14.46
CA ASN A 7 -5.12 -9.06 14.29
C ASN A 7 -5.02 -9.94 15.54
N ARG A 8 -5.69 -11.10 15.53
CA ARG A 8 -5.73 -12.04 16.66
C ARG A 8 -4.36 -12.55 17.15
N TYR A 9 -3.30 -12.38 16.36
CA TYR A 9 -1.97 -12.92 16.65
C TYR A 9 -0.93 -11.85 16.96
N ARG A 10 -1.04 -10.67 16.34
CA ARG A 10 -0.03 -9.62 16.47
C ARG A 10 -0.57 -8.24 16.15
N THR A 11 0.16 -7.25 16.66
CA THR A 11 0.09 -5.86 16.22
C THR A 11 1.32 -5.54 15.38
N VAL A 12 1.13 -4.93 14.22
CA VAL A 12 2.21 -4.52 13.31
C VAL A 12 2.01 -3.09 12.85
N ILE A 13 3.11 -2.38 12.64
CA ILE A 13 3.13 -1.08 11.97
C ILE A 13 3.59 -1.31 10.54
N LEU A 14 2.83 -0.81 9.56
CA LEU A 14 3.01 -1.06 8.15
C LEU A 14 3.14 0.25 7.38
N ASP A 15 4.02 0.26 6.40
CA ASP A 15 4.24 1.40 5.50
C ASP A 15 3.27 1.35 4.33
N VAL A 16 2.49 2.43 4.15
CA VAL A 16 1.50 2.57 3.08
C VAL A 16 2.16 3.09 1.80
N PHE A 17 1.86 2.43 0.68
CA PHE A 17 2.37 2.75 -0.67
C PHE A 17 1.27 3.05 -1.70
N SER A 18 0.00 2.80 -1.36
CA SER A 18 -1.14 3.26 -2.17
C SER A 18 -2.35 3.50 -1.27
N ILE A 19 -3.19 4.45 -1.65
CA ILE A 19 -4.48 4.72 -1.01
C ILE A 19 -5.52 4.75 -2.12
N TYR A 20 -6.55 3.93 -1.97
CA TYR A 20 -7.70 3.86 -2.85
C TYR A 20 -8.94 4.29 -2.08
N TRP A 21 -9.80 5.08 -2.69
CA TRP A 21 -11.09 5.41 -2.12
C TRP A 21 -12.17 5.38 -3.20
N GLY A 22 -13.41 5.27 -2.76
CA GLY A 22 -14.54 5.29 -3.65
C GLY A 22 -15.84 5.25 -2.89
N MET A 23 -16.91 5.06 -3.64
CA MET A 23 -18.26 5.03 -3.14
C MET A 23 -18.92 3.74 -3.66
N ARG A 24 -19.47 2.94 -2.75
CA ARG A 24 -20.27 1.77 -3.09
C ARG A 24 -21.75 2.12 -2.97
N ASN A 25 -22.48 1.75 -4.02
CA ASN A 25 -23.93 1.72 -4.02
C ASN A 25 -24.37 0.27 -4.22
N GLU A 26 -24.38 -0.53 -3.15
CA GLU A 26 -24.79 -1.95 -3.17
C GLU A 26 -26.33 -2.09 -3.19
N GLY A 27 -27.02 -1.27 -3.98
CA GLY A 27 -28.50 -1.27 -4.07
C GLY A 27 -29.22 -0.73 -2.83
N THR A 28 -28.49 -0.24 -1.83
CA THR A 28 -29.00 0.53 -0.69
C THR A 28 -29.16 2.01 -1.07
N LYS A 29 -30.04 2.74 -0.36
CA LYS A 29 -30.22 4.19 -0.58
C LYS A 29 -29.07 5.04 -0.02
N GLU A 30 -28.18 4.45 0.77
CA GLU A 30 -27.09 5.14 1.43
C GLU A 30 -25.77 4.84 0.70
N GLU A 31 -25.13 5.90 0.24
CA GLU A 31 -23.81 5.86 -0.37
C GLU A 31 -22.76 5.53 0.70
N GLU A 32 -22.11 4.37 0.59
CA GLU A 32 -21.02 4.02 1.51
C GLU A 32 -19.68 4.43 0.90
N VAL A 33 -19.02 5.39 1.53
CA VAL A 33 -17.63 5.73 1.21
C VAL A 33 -16.72 4.69 1.86
N PHE A 34 -15.79 4.16 1.06
CA PHE A 34 -14.74 3.27 1.54
C PHE A 34 -13.37 3.87 1.22
N THR A 35 -12.38 3.53 2.04
CA THR A 35 -10.98 3.86 1.81
C THR A 35 -10.13 2.66 2.19
N TYR A 36 -9.24 2.25 1.30
CA TYR A 36 -8.32 1.15 1.48
C TYR A 36 -6.88 1.66 1.43
N PHE A 37 -6.07 1.19 2.36
CA PHE A 37 -4.63 1.39 2.37
C PHE A 37 -3.93 0.13 1.85
N TYR A 38 -3.01 0.31 0.91
CA TYR A 38 -2.14 -0.74 0.42
C TYR A 38 -0.81 -0.58 1.14
N ALA A 39 -0.51 -1.49 2.04
CA ALA A 39 0.66 -1.40 2.92
C ALA A 39 1.52 -2.66 2.81
N ILE A 40 2.84 -2.46 2.88
CA ILE A 40 3.77 -3.58 2.75
C ILE A 40 3.77 -4.43 4.03
N TYR A 41 3.55 -5.73 3.86
CA TYR A 41 3.74 -6.71 4.93
C TYR A 41 5.23 -7.03 5.02
N GLY A 42 5.78 -7.06 6.23
CA GLY A 42 7.23 -7.02 6.50
C GLY A 42 8.11 -8.06 5.77
N PRO A 43 9.43 -8.02 6.00
CA PRO A 43 10.44 -8.51 5.06
C PRO A 43 10.42 -10.00 4.70
N GLN A 44 9.77 -10.85 5.51
CA GLN A 44 9.71 -12.30 5.30
C GLN A 44 8.68 -12.71 4.24
N ASP A 45 7.69 -11.86 3.98
CA ASP A 45 6.60 -12.09 3.02
C ASP A 45 6.23 -10.76 2.37
N ALA A 46 7.24 -10.13 1.77
CA ALA A 46 7.15 -8.78 1.23
C ALA A 46 6.11 -8.71 0.09
N ALA A 47 4.95 -8.16 0.38
CA ALA A 47 3.87 -7.92 -0.57
C ALA A 47 2.99 -6.78 -0.06
N LEU A 48 2.20 -6.18 -0.95
CA LEU A 48 1.19 -5.20 -0.55
C LEU A 48 -0.08 -5.91 -0.09
N GLY A 49 -0.43 -5.75 1.18
CA GLY A 49 -1.74 -6.11 1.72
C GLY A 49 -2.73 -4.96 1.59
N VAL A 50 -4.02 -5.29 1.47
CA VAL A 50 -5.12 -4.31 1.45
C VAL A 50 -5.75 -4.24 2.83
N TYR A 51 -5.84 -3.02 3.38
CA TYR A 51 -6.36 -2.75 4.71
C TYR A 51 -7.50 -1.75 4.61
N ASP A 52 -8.67 -2.09 5.15
CA ASP A 52 -9.76 -1.13 5.28
C ASP A 52 -9.35 -0.05 6.30
N SER A 53 -9.51 1.23 5.92
CA SER A 53 -9.26 2.35 6.81
C SER A 53 -10.05 2.28 8.12
N LYS A 54 -11.19 1.57 8.14
CA LYS A 54 -12.01 1.36 9.34
C LYS A 54 -11.43 0.32 10.30
N GLU A 55 -10.48 -0.50 9.85
CA GLU A 55 -9.90 -1.62 10.61
C GLU A 55 -8.46 -1.35 11.09
N VAL A 56 -7.93 -0.14 10.84
CA VAL A 56 -6.56 0.23 11.21
C VAL A 56 -6.50 1.60 11.89
N GLU A 57 -5.41 1.82 12.63
CA GLU A 57 -5.10 3.12 13.24
C GLU A 57 -4.00 3.81 12.44
N VAL A 58 -4.20 5.06 11.99
CA VAL A 58 -3.13 5.85 11.38
C VAL A 58 -2.22 6.38 12.49
N VAL A 59 -0.96 5.92 12.51
CA VAL A 59 0.03 6.31 13.54
C VAL A 59 1.04 7.34 13.02
N ASP A 60 1.23 7.43 11.70
CA ASP A 60 1.92 8.54 11.05
C ASP A 60 1.18 8.91 9.76
N PRO A 61 0.56 10.11 9.68
CA PRO A 61 -0.27 10.49 8.53
C PRO A 61 0.54 10.96 7.31
N ARG A 62 1.86 11.12 7.40
CA ARG A 62 2.67 11.75 6.34
C ARG A 62 2.96 10.78 5.20
N LEU A 63 2.69 11.18 3.96
CA LEU A 63 3.13 10.47 2.76
C LEU A 63 4.48 11.03 2.33
N GLU A 64 5.54 10.22 2.42
CA GLU A 64 6.90 10.58 2.03
C GLU A 64 7.21 10.02 0.63
N GLY A 65 8.12 10.67 -0.11
CA GLY A 65 8.45 10.31 -1.49
C GLY A 65 7.56 11.00 -2.54
N GLU A 66 7.64 10.52 -3.78
CA GLU A 66 6.80 11.02 -4.87
C GLU A 66 5.48 10.23 -4.97
N TRP A 67 4.37 10.94 -5.11
CA TRP A 67 3.03 10.36 -5.21
C TRP A 67 2.30 10.91 -6.44
N VAL A 68 1.50 10.06 -7.08
CA VAL A 68 0.67 10.45 -8.23
C VAL A 68 -0.79 10.16 -7.94
N TYR A 69 -1.67 11.06 -8.37
CA TYR A 69 -3.11 10.82 -8.34
C TYR A 69 -3.51 9.85 -9.46
N THR A 70 -4.29 8.82 -9.12
CA THR A 70 -4.67 7.74 -10.04
C THR A 70 -6.14 7.79 -10.47
N GLY A 71 -6.91 8.83 -10.10
CA GLY A 71 -8.35 8.88 -10.39
C GLY A 71 -8.74 8.96 -11.88
N ASN A 72 -7.81 9.33 -12.75
CA ASN A 72 -8.00 9.21 -14.21
C ASN A 72 -7.71 7.78 -14.74
N MET A 73 -7.32 6.87 -13.87
CA MET A 73 -7.14 5.44 -14.16
C MET A 73 -8.39 4.67 -13.68
N ARG A 74 -8.25 3.39 -13.36
CA ARG A 74 -9.37 2.51 -12.97
C ARG A 74 -9.99 2.87 -11.61
N PHE A 75 -9.28 3.61 -10.75
CA PHE A 75 -9.61 3.78 -9.33
C PHE A 75 -9.18 5.16 -8.79
N ASN A 76 -10.03 5.81 -8.00
CA ASN A 76 -9.70 7.07 -7.32
C ASN A 76 -8.69 6.80 -6.20
N GLY A 77 -7.49 7.38 -6.32
CA GLY A 77 -6.44 7.06 -5.39
C GLY A 77 -5.23 7.97 -5.49
N VAL A 78 -4.30 7.78 -4.55
CA VAL A 78 -2.91 8.21 -4.68
C VAL A 78 -2.02 6.99 -4.56
N CYS A 79 -1.00 6.92 -5.40
CA CYS A 79 -0.07 5.80 -5.43
C CYS A 79 1.36 6.33 -5.42
N TYR A 80 2.24 5.62 -4.73
CA TYR A 80 3.68 5.84 -4.81
C TYR A 80 4.13 5.81 -6.28
N ALA A 81 4.77 6.88 -6.74
CA ALA A 81 4.92 7.16 -8.15
C ALA A 81 5.63 6.05 -8.95
N PRO A 82 6.69 5.38 -8.46
CA PRO A 82 7.29 4.25 -9.16
C PRO A 82 6.34 3.06 -9.39
N LEU A 83 5.47 2.73 -8.42
CA LEU A 83 4.48 1.65 -8.60
C LEU A 83 3.50 1.97 -9.73
N ALA A 84 3.03 3.21 -9.81
CA ALA A 84 2.10 3.65 -10.85
C ALA A 84 2.79 3.77 -12.22
N LYS A 85 3.96 4.41 -12.28
CA LYS A 85 4.71 4.66 -13.54
C LYS A 85 5.14 3.35 -14.20
N GLU A 86 5.56 2.37 -13.40
CA GLU A 86 6.04 1.06 -13.87
C GLU A 86 4.92 0.01 -13.93
N ARG A 87 3.67 0.38 -13.59
CA ARG A 87 2.49 -0.50 -13.59
C ARG A 87 2.65 -1.75 -12.70
N LEU A 88 3.32 -1.60 -11.56
CA LEU A 88 3.66 -2.71 -10.67
C LEU A 88 2.60 -2.99 -9.61
N LEU A 89 1.63 -2.10 -9.40
CA LEU A 89 0.72 -2.19 -8.25
C LEU A 89 -0.03 -3.53 -8.20
N ASP A 90 -0.67 -3.93 -9.30
CA ASP A 90 -1.45 -5.18 -9.37
C ASP A 90 -0.53 -6.40 -9.18
N ASP A 91 0.62 -6.44 -9.86
CA ASP A 91 1.59 -7.54 -9.77
C ASP A 91 2.18 -7.69 -8.34
N VAL A 92 2.42 -6.58 -7.64
CA VAL A 92 2.91 -6.60 -6.24
C VAL A 92 1.83 -7.08 -5.27
N ILE A 93 0.55 -6.78 -5.54
CA ILE A 93 -0.59 -7.30 -4.76
C ILE A 93 -0.75 -8.81 -5.02
N ASP A 94 -0.60 -9.24 -6.27
CA ASP A 94 -0.68 -10.63 -6.71
C ASP A 94 0.58 -11.45 -6.36
N ARG A 95 1.54 -10.83 -5.66
CA ARG A 95 2.76 -11.43 -5.13
C ARG A 95 3.73 -11.93 -6.22
N ASP A 96 3.77 -11.25 -7.36
CA ASP A 96 4.79 -11.51 -8.38
C ASP A 96 6.20 -11.15 -7.85
N PRO A 97 7.15 -12.11 -7.80
CA PRO A 97 8.46 -11.89 -7.19
C PRO A 97 9.29 -10.79 -7.87
N GLU A 98 9.21 -10.66 -9.20
CA GLU A 98 9.99 -9.68 -9.94
C GLU A 98 9.43 -8.27 -9.73
N ALA A 99 8.11 -8.13 -9.69
CA ALA A 99 7.45 -6.88 -9.37
C ALA A 99 7.73 -6.44 -7.93
N ILE A 100 7.66 -7.37 -6.96
CA ILE A 100 8.02 -7.11 -5.55
C ILE A 100 9.46 -6.62 -5.46
N LYS A 101 10.41 -7.35 -6.06
CA LYS A 101 11.83 -6.98 -6.05
C LYS A 101 12.05 -5.58 -6.62
N LYS A 102 11.45 -5.27 -7.77
CA LYS A 102 11.56 -3.97 -8.42
C LYS A 102 10.95 -2.85 -7.56
N PHE A 103 9.80 -3.11 -6.93
CA PHE A 103 9.18 -2.20 -5.98
C PHE A 103 10.09 -1.92 -4.77
N LEU A 104 10.63 -2.96 -4.13
CA LEU A 104 11.55 -2.83 -2.99
C LEU A 104 12.77 -2.00 -3.35
N GLN A 105 13.37 -2.25 -4.51
CA GLN A 105 14.51 -1.47 -5.00
C GLN A 105 14.18 0.03 -5.12
N PHE A 106 13.01 0.38 -5.66
CA PHE A 106 12.59 1.78 -5.72
C PHE A 106 12.36 2.37 -4.33
N ALA A 107 11.62 1.68 -3.47
CA ALA A 107 11.30 2.17 -2.13
C ALA A 107 12.56 2.35 -1.26
N ILE A 108 13.53 1.44 -1.37
CA ILE A 108 14.84 1.53 -0.69
C ILE A 108 15.66 2.70 -1.25
N ARG A 109 15.76 2.81 -2.58
CA ARG A 109 16.49 3.91 -3.24
C ARG A 109 15.95 5.27 -2.82
N ASP A 110 14.63 5.38 -2.68
CA ASP A 110 13.95 6.63 -2.34
C ASP A 110 13.90 6.86 -0.80
N GLY A 111 14.56 6.00 -0.01
CA GLY A 111 14.70 6.14 1.44
C GLY A 111 13.45 5.79 2.24
N LEU A 112 12.46 5.16 1.62
CA LEU A 112 11.17 4.80 2.24
C LEU A 112 11.22 3.46 2.97
N LEU A 113 12.16 2.57 2.61
CA LEU A 113 12.40 1.29 3.26
C LEU A 113 13.89 1.10 3.56
N ASP A 114 14.17 0.34 4.62
CA ASP A 114 15.53 0.00 5.04
C ASP A 114 16.07 -1.20 4.25
N ALA A 115 17.19 -1.04 3.56
CA ALA A 115 17.79 -2.10 2.75
C ALA A 115 18.17 -3.35 3.56
N GLU A 116 18.68 -3.18 4.77
CA GLU A 116 19.12 -4.30 5.63
C GLU A 116 17.92 -5.11 6.12
N LEU A 117 16.79 -4.44 6.36
CA LEU A 117 15.55 -5.10 6.77
C LEU A 117 15.00 -6.00 5.65
N TYR A 118 15.14 -5.59 4.38
CA TYR A 118 14.53 -6.27 3.22
C TYR A 118 15.52 -7.09 2.38
N LYS A 119 16.76 -7.29 2.84
CA LYS A 119 17.82 -7.98 2.08
C LYS A 119 17.46 -9.39 1.58
N ASP A 120 16.65 -10.12 2.34
CA ASP A 120 16.24 -11.49 2.00
C ASP A 120 15.10 -11.53 0.95
N ALA A 121 14.49 -10.37 0.67
CA ALA A 121 13.44 -10.20 -0.33
C ALA A 121 13.95 -9.55 -1.64
N LEU A 122 15.26 -9.25 -1.73
CA LEU A 122 15.95 -8.72 -2.92
C LEU A 122 16.67 -9.83 -3.69
#